data_AF-A0A7X9B745-F1
#
_entry.id   AF-A0A7X9B745-F1
#
_cell.length_a   1.000
_cell.length_b   1.000
_cell.length_c   1.000
_cell.angle_alpha   90.00
_cell.angle_beta   90.00
_cell.angle_gamma   90.00
#
_symmetry.space_group_name_H-M   'P 1'
#
loop_
_entity.id
_entity.type
_entity.pdbx_description
1 polymer ?
#
loop_
_entity_poly.entity_id
_entity_poly.type
_entity_poly.pdbx_seq_one_letter_code
_entity_poly.pdbx_strand_id
1 'polypeptide(L)'
;MNEKNLIQQLKEFKTIKPNNDWVNWLKANLLEIKPNNILERPRVKLVSFSFIKNRSFIPVLLGLFMIGSFSLAQVSLPGNILYPIKTLTQNTRIYLSSDQTKPMVRLEIAKARMEDLSKIQNHEKEIKEIVKTINKDLELVPQEIKKINKKQVALDVSKNIQEKSKDLKTITEKIALTEEDKDELNKTVENTQNQVLALIIQTTDEINKCPSFLTNHLIELSGYLADTDKENLLWTADEMLQAKTLLISAEKSIKDGDCFLAIEKIESIKQLLSIPSLDVQVETSTSENLDENSTIIPLEELMEE
;
A
#
# COMPACT_ATOMS: atom_id res chain seq x y z
N MET A 1 -6.36 -26.31 79.65
CA MET A 1 -7.13 -25.77 78.50
C MET A 1 -6.69 -26.54 77.26
N ASN A 2 -7.62 -27.11 76.50
CA ASN A 2 -7.31 -28.10 75.44
C ASN A 2 -7.10 -27.39 74.08
N GLU A 3 -6.06 -27.75 73.31
CA GLU A 3 -5.65 -27.04 72.07
C GLU A 3 -6.79 -26.88 71.05
N LYS A 4 -7.65 -27.90 70.96
CA LYS A 4 -8.84 -27.88 70.08
C LYS A 4 -9.81 -26.75 70.43
N ASN A 5 -9.93 -26.39 71.71
CA ASN A 5 -10.80 -25.33 72.18
C ASN A 5 -10.23 -23.95 71.82
N LEU A 6 -8.91 -23.82 71.81
CA LEU A 6 -8.21 -22.57 71.47
C LEU A 6 -8.30 -22.27 69.97
N ILE A 7 -8.20 -23.31 69.12
CA ILE A 7 -8.40 -23.19 67.67
C ILE A 7 -9.85 -22.83 67.32
N GLN A 8 -10.82 -23.39 68.07
CA GLN A 8 -12.24 -23.06 67.90
C GLN A 8 -12.50 -21.57 68.22
N GLN A 9 -12.00 -21.09 69.35
CA GLN A 9 -12.13 -19.69 69.75
C GLN A 9 -11.45 -18.73 68.76
N LEU A 10 -10.27 -19.08 68.25
CA LEU A 10 -9.59 -18.27 67.22
C LEU A 10 -10.38 -18.19 65.90
N LYS A 11 -11.08 -19.26 65.51
CA LYS A 11 -11.96 -19.24 64.34
C LYS A 11 -13.16 -18.32 64.55
N GLU A 12 -13.74 -18.30 65.75
CA GLU A 12 -14.85 -17.40 66.10
C GLU A 12 -14.42 -15.92 66.09
N PHE A 13 -13.21 -15.61 66.56
CA PHE A 13 -12.65 -14.25 66.48
C PHE A 13 -12.42 -13.77 65.05
N LYS A 14 -12.10 -14.66 64.10
CA LYS A 14 -11.91 -14.30 62.69
C LYS A 14 -13.20 -13.81 62.02
N THR A 15 -14.36 -14.22 62.53
CA THR A 15 -15.68 -13.82 62.04
C THR A 15 -16.14 -12.45 62.56
N ILE A 16 -15.52 -11.92 63.61
CA ILE A 16 -15.86 -10.60 64.16
C ILE A 16 -15.29 -9.54 63.21
N LYS A 17 -16.18 -8.87 62.46
CA LYS A 17 -15.78 -7.71 61.67
C LYS A 17 -15.33 -6.60 62.62
N PRO A 18 -14.09 -6.09 62.50
CA PRO A 18 -13.64 -5.00 63.34
C PRO A 18 -14.51 -3.76 63.09
N ASN A 19 -14.79 -3.01 64.17
CA ASN A 19 -15.50 -1.74 64.05
C ASN A 19 -14.71 -0.81 63.11
N ASN A 20 -15.43 -0.12 62.21
CA ASN A 20 -14.84 0.82 61.25
C ASN A 20 -13.99 1.89 61.96
N ASP A 21 -14.36 2.32 63.16
CA ASP A 21 -13.58 3.28 63.95
C ASP A 21 -12.20 2.73 64.32
N TRP A 22 -12.12 1.46 64.70
CA TRP A 22 -10.86 0.80 65.04
C TRP A 22 -9.97 0.59 63.81
N VAL A 23 -10.56 0.21 62.67
CA VAL A 23 -9.84 0.06 61.40
C VAL A 23 -9.28 1.40 60.93
N ASN A 24 -10.06 2.48 61.07
CA ASN A 24 -9.64 3.83 60.70
C ASN A 24 -8.54 4.35 61.64
N TRP A 25 -8.67 4.13 62.95
CA TRP A 25 -7.64 4.45 63.93
C TRP A 25 -6.34 3.69 63.66
N LEU A 26 -6.41 2.39 63.37
CA LEU A 26 -5.24 1.57 63.08
C LEU A 26 -4.54 2.04 61.79
N LYS A 27 -5.30 2.34 60.72
CA LYS A 27 -4.75 2.92 59.49
C LYS A 27 -4.08 4.26 59.74
N ALA A 28 -4.68 5.13 60.56
CA ALA A 28 -4.11 6.43 60.89
C ALA A 28 -2.78 6.30 61.66
N ASN A 29 -2.69 5.36 62.60
CA ASN A 29 -1.48 5.12 63.39
C ASN A 29 -0.39 4.35 62.64
N LEU A 30 -0.73 3.38 61.79
CA LEU A 30 0.27 2.65 61.00
C LEU A 30 0.87 3.49 59.88
N LEU A 31 0.12 4.47 59.36
CA LEU A 31 0.55 5.34 58.26
C LEU A 31 1.09 6.70 58.74
N GLU A 32 1.17 6.95 60.05
CA GLU A 32 1.48 8.26 60.64
C GLU A 32 0.62 9.41 60.07
N ILE A 33 -0.59 9.11 59.61
CA ILE A 33 -1.50 10.11 59.02
C ILE A 33 -2.33 10.71 60.15
N LYS A 34 -2.01 11.96 60.54
CA LYS A 34 -2.79 12.72 61.53
C LYS A 34 -4.29 12.74 61.17
N PRO A 35 -5.20 12.46 62.13
CA PRO A 35 -6.61 12.16 61.85
C PRO A 35 -7.48 13.34 61.41
N ASN A 36 -6.95 14.57 61.34
CA ASN A 36 -7.76 15.75 61.01
C ASN A 36 -8.05 15.92 59.50
N ASN A 37 -7.51 15.07 58.62
CA ASN A 37 -7.64 15.24 57.16
C ASN A 37 -8.33 14.07 56.43
N ILE A 38 -9.01 13.16 57.15
CA ILE A 38 -9.55 11.92 56.56
C ILE A 38 -10.88 12.15 55.77
N LEU A 39 -11.45 13.36 55.83
CA LEU A 39 -12.71 13.74 55.15
C LEU A 39 -12.54 14.76 54.01
N GLU A 40 -11.31 15.04 53.58
CA GLU A 40 -11.11 15.75 52.33
C GLU A 40 -10.97 14.71 51.21
N ARG A 41 -11.95 14.68 50.28
CA ARG A 41 -11.79 14.02 48.97
C ARG A 41 -10.37 14.27 48.48
N PRO A 42 -9.65 13.27 47.94
CA PRO A 42 -8.34 13.50 47.37
C PRO A 42 -8.52 14.52 46.24
N ARG A 43 -8.31 15.79 46.56
CA ARG A 43 -7.97 16.79 45.57
C ARG A 43 -6.62 16.29 45.10
N VAL A 44 -6.63 15.59 43.96
CA VAL A 44 -5.44 15.42 43.15
C VAL A 44 -4.81 16.80 43.09
N LYS A 45 -3.77 17.01 43.91
CA LYS A 45 -2.85 18.11 43.72
C LYS A 45 -2.16 17.71 42.43
N LEU A 46 -2.78 18.08 41.32
CA LEU A 46 -2.10 18.20 40.04
C LEU A 46 -0.81 18.91 40.42
N VAL A 47 0.31 18.20 40.27
CA VAL A 47 1.64 18.76 40.49
C VAL A 47 1.60 20.11 39.82
N SER A 48 1.69 21.17 40.61
CA SER A 48 1.61 22.53 40.09
C SER A 48 2.91 22.72 39.33
N PHE A 49 2.90 22.35 38.05
CA PHE A 49 3.97 22.61 37.11
C PHE A 49 4.03 24.13 36.94
N SER A 50 4.76 24.80 37.84
CA SER A 50 5.04 26.24 37.82
C SER A 50 5.78 26.67 36.53
N PHE A 51 6.23 25.71 35.74
CA PHE A 51 6.84 25.92 34.42
C PHE A 51 5.90 26.48 33.34
N ILE A 52 4.58 26.52 33.57
CA ILE A 52 3.59 27.03 32.59
C ILE A 52 3.36 28.56 32.73
N LYS A 53 4.19 29.30 33.50
CA LYS A 53 4.02 30.76 33.59
C LYS A 53 4.34 31.50 32.28
N ASN A 54 5.17 30.90 31.42
CA ASN A 54 5.51 31.47 30.11
C ASN A 54 4.68 30.79 29.00
N ARG A 55 3.65 31.48 28.51
CA ARG A 55 2.71 31.01 27.47
C ARG A 55 3.42 30.55 26.18
N SER A 56 4.65 31.01 25.94
CA SER A 56 5.49 30.65 24.80
C SER A 56 6.03 29.21 24.82
N PHE A 57 6.05 28.53 25.97
CA PHE A 57 6.51 27.13 26.05
C PHE A 57 5.42 26.10 25.74
N ILE A 58 4.14 26.49 25.75
CA ILE A 58 3.01 25.62 25.41
C ILE A 58 3.16 25.00 24.01
N PRO A 59 3.43 25.76 22.92
CA PRO A 59 3.59 25.15 21.60
C PRO A 59 4.81 24.22 21.50
N VAL A 60 5.90 24.53 22.21
CA VAL A 60 7.11 23.68 22.23
C VAL A 60 6.83 22.37 22.97
N LEU A 61 6.19 22.43 24.13
CA LEU A 61 5.82 21.24 24.90
C LEU A 61 4.79 20.38 24.15
N LEU A 62 3.83 21.01 23.47
CA LEU A 62 2.86 20.33 22.63
C LEU A 62 3.55 19.64 21.44
N GLY A 63 4.49 20.33 20.78
CA GLY A 63 5.30 19.76 19.71
C GLY A 63 6.12 18.55 20.17
N LEU A 64 6.76 18.66 21.33
CA LEU A 64 7.58 17.57 21.90
C LEU A 64 6.72 16.36 22.31
N PHE A 65 5.52 16.61 22.85
CA PHE A 65 4.55 15.57 23.17
C PHE A 65 4.01 14.87 21.91
N MET A 66 3.74 15.61 20.85
CA MET A 66 3.35 15.05 19.56
C MET A 66 4.48 14.17 18.99
N ILE A 67 5.72 14.67 18.93
CA ILE A 67 6.86 13.90 18.38
C ILE A 67 7.13 12.62 19.20
N GLY A 68 7.07 12.71 20.53
CA GLY A 68 7.26 11.56 21.42
C GLY A 68 6.17 10.49 21.27
N SER A 69 4.91 10.91 21.15
CA SER A 69 3.78 9.99 20.99
C SER A 69 3.79 9.26 19.63
N PHE A 70 4.25 9.91 18.57
CA PHE A 70 4.41 9.26 17.25
C PHE A 70 5.41 8.09 17.29
N SER A 71 6.52 8.25 18.00
CA SER A 71 7.55 7.19 18.09
C SER A 71 7.01 5.95 18.81
N LEU A 72 6.20 6.14 19.86
CA LEU A 72 5.55 5.05 20.59
C LEU A 72 4.43 4.40 19.78
N ALA A 73 3.71 5.16 18.97
CA ALA A 73 2.67 4.64 18.10
C ALA A 73 3.22 3.69 17.02
N GLN A 74 4.44 3.91 16.52
CA GLN A 74 5.03 3.03 15.49
C GLN A 74 5.26 1.58 15.99
N VAL A 75 5.53 1.41 17.29
CA VAL A 75 5.76 0.10 17.92
C VAL A 75 4.46 -0.51 18.46
N SER A 76 3.34 0.21 18.37
CA SER A 76 2.06 -0.31 18.85
C SER A 76 1.60 -1.54 18.06
N LEU A 77 1.13 -2.54 18.80
CA LEU A 77 0.49 -3.74 18.26
C LEU A 77 -1.04 -3.57 18.29
N PRO A 78 -1.77 -4.23 17.38
CA PRO A 78 -3.21 -4.37 17.48
C PRO A 78 -3.70 -4.74 18.88
N GLY A 79 -4.80 -4.13 19.31
CA GLY A 79 -5.30 -4.20 20.69
C GLY A 79 -4.77 -3.08 21.60
N ASN A 80 -3.66 -2.42 21.25
CA ASN A 80 -3.16 -1.27 22.02
C ASN A 80 -3.94 0.02 21.70
N ILE A 81 -4.09 0.89 22.71
CA ILE A 81 -4.81 2.17 22.59
C ILE A 81 -4.23 3.13 21.53
N LEU A 82 -2.94 2.98 21.20
CA LEU A 82 -2.24 3.81 20.21
C LEU A 82 -2.26 3.20 18.79
N TYR A 83 -2.74 1.96 18.63
CA TYR A 83 -2.79 1.32 17.32
C TYR A 83 -3.66 2.04 16.29
N PRO A 84 -4.83 2.63 16.64
CA PRO A 84 -5.59 3.47 15.72
C PRO A 84 -4.81 4.68 15.18
N ILE A 85 -3.86 5.22 15.96
CA ILE A 85 -2.99 6.32 15.52
C ILE A 85 -1.98 5.81 14.49
N LYS A 86 -1.44 4.59 14.70
CA LYS A 86 -0.56 3.92 13.73
C LYS A 86 -1.30 3.66 12.41
N THR A 87 -2.51 3.11 12.45
CA THR A 87 -3.29 2.83 11.23
C THR A 87 -3.69 4.11 10.51
N LEU A 88 -4.07 5.17 11.23
CA LEU A 88 -4.33 6.49 10.65
C LEU A 88 -3.09 7.02 9.91
N THR A 89 -1.93 6.99 10.56
CA THR A 89 -0.66 7.47 9.97
C THR A 89 -0.29 6.67 8.71
N GLN A 90 -0.47 5.34 8.74
CA GLN A 90 -0.27 4.48 7.58
C GLN A 90 -1.23 4.85 6.43
N ASN A 91 -2.53 5.00 6.72
CA ASN A 91 -3.53 5.36 5.71
C ASN A 91 -3.26 6.74 5.11
N THR A 92 -2.83 7.72 5.92
CA THR A 92 -2.41 9.04 5.45
C THR A 92 -1.19 8.93 4.52
N ARG A 93 -0.22 8.07 4.85
CA ARG A 93 0.94 7.83 3.97
C ARG A 93 0.50 7.27 2.62
N ILE A 94 -0.44 6.34 2.56
CA ILE A 94 -1.01 5.83 1.29
C ILE A 94 -1.70 6.96 0.53
N TYR A 95 -2.51 7.78 1.21
CA TYR A 95 -3.27 8.86 0.59
C TYR A 95 -2.37 9.95 -0.01
N LEU A 96 -1.27 10.31 0.66
CA LEU A 96 -0.33 11.33 0.22
C LEU A 96 0.72 10.81 -0.78
N SER A 97 0.75 9.51 -1.06
CA SER A 97 1.68 8.93 -2.03
C SER A 97 1.27 9.26 -3.46
N SER A 98 2.26 9.48 -4.34
CA SER A 98 2.01 9.67 -5.77
C SER A 98 1.51 8.39 -6.41
N ASP A 99 0.77 8.47 -7.52
CA ASP A 99 0.20 7.29 -8.20
C ASP A 99 1.25 6.21 -8.54
N GLN A 100 2.48 6.63 -8.83
CA GLN A 100 3.61 5.73 -9.12
C GLN A 100 4.14 5.00 -7.89
N THR A 101 4.10 5.65 -6.72
CA THR A 101 4.67 5.11 -5.46
C THR A 101 3.63 4.47 -4.56
N LYS A 102 2.36 4.82 -4.75
CA LYS A 102 1.21 4.32 -3.99
C LYS A 102 1.11 2.80 -3.90
N PRO A 103 1.23 2.00 -4.99
CA PRO A 103 1.16 0.54 -4.87
C PRO A 103 2.31 -0.03 -4.02
N MET A 104 3.50 0.59 -4.07
CA MET A 104 4.64 0.21 -3.25
C MET A 104 4.39 0.50 -1.77
N VAL A 105 3.95 1.72 -1.46
CA VAL A 105 3.65 2.14 -0.08
C VAL A 105 2.52 1.30 0.52
N ARG A 106 1.51 0.96 -0.27
CA ARG A 106 0.41 0.09 0.15
C ARG A 106 0.90 -1.33 0.48
N LEU A 107 1.76 -1.91 -0.36
CA LEU A 107 2.39 -3.21 -0.10
C LEU A 107 3.23 -3.17 1.20
N GLU A 108 4.03 -2.12 1.41
CA GLU A 108 4.86 -1.98 2.62
C GLU A 108 4.01 -1.90 3.89
N ILE A 109 2.88 -1.19 3.82
CA ILE A 109 1.94 -1.08 4.95
C ILE A 109 1.23 -2.40 5.20
N ALA A 110 0.82 -3.11 4.15
CA ALA A 110 0.24 -4.45 4.27
C ALA A 110 1.23 -5.41 4.94
N LYS A 111 2.50 -5.41 4.49
CA LYS A 111 3.59 -6.18 5.11
C LYS A 111 3.78 -5.84 6.58
N ALA A 112 3.85 -4.55 6.92
CA ALA A 112 4.02 -4.10 8.30
C ALA A 112 2.86 -4.55 9.21
N ARG A 113 1.62 -4.53 8.69
CA ARG A 113 0.45 -5.03 9.45
C ARG A 113 0.48 -6.55 9.62
N MET A 114 0.93 -7.29 8.62
CA MET A 114 1.14 -8.75 8.75
C MET A 114 2.22 -9.07 9.80
N GLU A 115 3.30 -8.30 9.84
CA GLU A 115 4.33 -8.41 10.88
C GLU A 115 3.80 -8.06 12.27
N ASP A 116 2.93 -7.05 12.39
CA ASP A 116 2.26 -6.73 13.65
C ASP A 116 1.36 -7.89 14.11
N LEU A 117 0.57 -8.47 13.20
CA LEU A 117 -0.27 -9.63 13.49
C LEU A 117 0.56 -10.85 13.94
N SER A 118 1.76 -11.06 13.39
CA SER A 118 2.64 -12.16 13.79
C SER A 118 3.13 -12.07 15.25
N LYS A 119 3.04 -10.89 15.86
CA LYS A 119 3.50 -10.63 17.24
C LYS A 119 2.38 -10.72 18.28
N ILE A 120 1.14 -10.89 17.85
CA ILE A 120 -0.02 -10.85 18.76
C ILE A 120 -0.52 -12.25 19.05
N GLN A 121 -0.95 -12.41 20.30
CA GLN A 121 -1.70 -13.57 20.76
C GLN A 121 -2.96 -13.04 21.44
N ASN A 122 -4.12 -13.64 21.16
CA ASN A 122 -5.39 -13.42 21.87
C ASN A 122 -6.14 -12.08 21.64
N HIS A 123 -6.34 -11.66 20.37
CA HIS A 123 -7.18 -10.51 20.01
C HIS A 123 -8.02 -10.76 18.74
N GLU A 124 -8.93 -11.75 18.78
CA GLU A 124 -9.59 -12.29 17.58
C GLU A 124 -10.35 -11.24 16.74
N LYS A 125 -11.06 -10.31 17.38
CA LYS A 125 -11.87 -9.31 16.67
C LYS A 125 -10.99 -8.29 15.94
N GLU A 126 -10.00 -7.73 16.63
CA GLU A 126 -9.06 -6.77 16.06
C GLU A 126 -8.22 -7.41 14.95
N ILE A 127 -7.83 -8.67 15.13
CA ILE A 127 -7.11 -9.45 14.12
C ILE A 127 -7.94 -9.54 12.83
N LYS A 128 -9.22 -9.93 12.92
CA LYS A 128 -10.12 -10.06 11.75
C LYS A 128 -10.27 -8.74 10.98
N GLU A 129 -10.44 -7.61 11.67
CA GLU A 129 -10.53 -6.30 11.03
C GLU A 129 -9.25 -5.92 10.28
N ILE A 130 -8.08 -6.28 10.83
CA ILE A 130 -6.79 -6.00 10.22
C ILE A 130 -6.54 -6.92 9.03
N VAL A 131 -6.85 -8.21 9.13
CA VAL A 131 -6.74 -9.16 8.00
C VAL A 131 -7.58 -8.68 6.83
N LYS A 132 -8.83 -8.26 7.07
CA LYS A 132 -9.68 -7.68 6.02
C LYS A 132 -9.08 -6.43 5.38
N THR A 133 -8.43 -5.58 6.19
CA THR A 133 -7.77 -4.37 5.68
C THR A 133 -6.53 -4.72 4.86
N ILE A 134 -5.74 -5.72 5.30
CA ILE A 134 -4.59 -6.24 4.54
C ILE A 134 -5.06 -6.80 3.20
N ASN A 135 -6.12 -7.61 3.18
CA ASN A 135 -6.66 -8.18 1.94
C ASN A 135 -7.06 -7.09 0.96
N LYS A 136 -7.81 -6.07 1.43
CA LYS A 136 -8.18 -4.91 0.61
C LYS A 136 -6.96 -4.15 0.08
N ASP A 137 -5.94 -3.97 0.92
CA ASP A 137 -4.73 -3.28 0.51
C ASP A 137 -3.97 -4.07 -0.57
N LEU A 138 -3.82 -5.38 -0.41
CA LEU A 138 -3.17 -6.25 -1.39
C LEU A 138 -3.96 -6.31 -2.72
N GLU A 139 -5.29 -6.41 -2.69
CA GLU A 139 -6.14 -6.41 -3.89
C GLU A 139 -6.03 -5.12 -4.71
N LEU A 140 -5.78 -3.98 -4.06
CA LEU A 140 -5.64 -2.68 -4.73
C LEU A 140 -4.27 -2.48 -5.37
N VAL A 141 -3.22 -3.17 -4.91
CA VAL A 141 -1.86 -3.06 -5.47
C VAL A 141 -1.83 -3.26 -6.99
N PRO A 142 -2.30 -4.39 -7.55
CA PRO A 142 -2.26 -4.61 -8.99
C PRO A 142 -3.16 -3.63 -9.77
N GLN A 143 -4.26 -3.17 -9.16
CA GLN A 143 -5.14 -2.17 -9.76
C GLN A 143 -4.47 -0.79 -9.83
N GLU A 144 -3.68 -0.42 -8.83
CA GLU A 144 -2.93 0.84 -8.79
C GLU A 144 -1.76 0.81 -9.77
N ILE A 145 -1.07 -0.34 -9.92
CA ILE A 145 -0.03 -0.52 -10.96
C ILE A 145 -0.60 -0.29 -12.35
N LYS A 146 -1.78 -0.85 -12.66
CA LYS A 146 -2.46 -0.68 -13.96
C LYS A 146 -2.77 0.78 -14.31
N LYS A 147 -2.87 1.66 -13.32
CA LYS A 147 -3.14 3.09 -13.51
C LYS A 147 -1.87 3.90 -13.79
N ILE A 148 -0.69 3.29 -13.71
CA ILE A 148 0.57 3.97 -14.03
C ILE A 148 0.67 4.12 -15.54
N ASN A 149 0.50 5.35 -16.04
CA ASN A 149 0.53 5.66 -17.47
C ASN A 149 1.86 5.27 -18.14
N LYS A 150 2.99 5.48 -17.43
CA LYS A 150 4.32 5.17 -17.95
C LYS A 150 4.61 3.69 -17.77
N LYS A 151 4.54 2.92 -18.85
CA LYS A 151 4.73 1.47 -18.86
C LYS A 151 6.08 1.02 -18.30
N GLN A 152 7.18 1.73 -18.59
CA GLN A 152 8.48 1.43 -17.98
C GLN A 152 8.46 1.59 -16.46
N VAL A 153 7.85 2.67 -15.96
CA VAL A 153 7.67 2.89 -14.51
C VAL A 153 6.76 1.80 -13.92
N ALA A 154 5.69 1.42 -14.61
CA ALA A 154 4.81 0.34 -14.19
C ALA A 154 5.57 -0.99 -14.08
N LEU A 155 6.45 -1.30 -15.05
CA LEU A 155 7.30 -2.49 -15.01
C LEU A 155 8.28 -2.47 -13.83
N ASP A 156 8.99 -1.36 -13.62
CA ASP A 156 9.97 -1.23 -12.55
C ASP A 156 9.31 -1.34 -11.16
N VAL A 157 8.17 -0.67 -10.99
CA VAL A 157 7.33 -0.77 -9.80
C VAL A 157 6.85 -2.21 -9.59
N SER A 158 6.36 -2.87 -10.64
CA SER A 158 5.89 -4.25 -10.57
C SER A 158 6.99 -5.23 -10.18
N LYS A 159 8.19 -5.11 -10.75
CA LYS A 159 9.36 -5.95 -10.40
C LYS A 159 9.75 -5.78 -8.93
N ASN A 160 9.80 -4.54 -8.45
CA ASN A 160 10.15 -4.26 -7.06
C ASN A 160 9.07 -4.75 -6.08
N ILE A 161 7.78 -4.60 -6.42
CA ILE A 161 6.67 -5.20 -5.67
C ILE A 161 6.77 -6.72 -5.66
N GLN A 162 7.06 -7.35 -6.80
CA GLN A 162 7.25 -8.79 -6.89
C GLN A 162 8.36 -9.26 -5.95
N GLU A 163 9.51 -8.58 -5.95
CA GLU A 163 10.63 -8.90 -5.07
C GLU A 163 10.25 -8.76 -3.59
N LYS A 164 9.69 -7.62 -3.18
CA LYS A 164 9.27 -7.37 -1.79
C LYS A 164 8.13 -8.28 -1.32
N SER A 165 7.29 -8.75 -2.24
CA SER A 165 6.15 -9.60 -1.93
C SER A 165 6.53 -11.05 -1.63
N LYS A 166 7.75 -11.50 -1.97
CA LYS A 166 8.23 -12.87 -1.70
C LYS A 166 8.16 -13.23 -0.22
N ASP A 167 8.44 -12.27 0.64
CA ASP A 167 8.44 -12.46 2.09
C ASP A 167 7.03 -12.63 2.66
N LEU A 168 5.98 -12.16 1.98
CA LEU A 168 4.62 -12.13 2.52
C LEU A 168 4.12 -13.52 2.88
N LYS A 169 4.42 -14.53 2.05
CA LYS A 169 4.04 -15.92 2.32
C LYS A 169 4.68 -16.44 3.62
N THR A 170 5.98 -16.16 3.81
CA THR A 170 6.70 -16.55 5.03
C THR A 170 6.20 -15.82 6.27
N ILE A 171 5.68 -14.60 6.11
CA ILE A 171 5.08 -13.84 7.21
C ILE A 171 3.71 -14.44 7.54
N THR A 172 2.86 -14.73 6.55
CA THR A 172 1.54 -15.36 6.75
C THR A 172 1.63 -16.66 7.54
N GLU A 173 2.64 -17.49 7.26
CA GLU A 173 2.87 -18.75 7.98
C GLU A 173 3.12 -18.57 9.49
N LYS A 174 3.70 -17.44 9.89
CA LYS A 174 4.02 -17.11 11.29
C LYS A 174 2.87 -16.49 12.07
N ILE A 175 1.79 -16.07 11.39
CA ILE A 175 0.67 -15.41 12.06
C ILE A 175 -0.22 -16.46 12.73
N ALA A 176 -0.52 -16.25 14.01
CA ALA A 176 -1.47 -17.05 14.77
C ALA A 176 -2.92 -16.67 14.42
N LEU A 177 -3.36 -17.05 13.21
CA LEU A 177 -4.74 -16.87 12.73
C LEU A 177 -5.54 -18.17 12.88
N THR A 178 -6.86 -18.07 12.71
CA THR A 178 -7.69 -19.25 12.41
C THR A 178 -7.31 -19.81 11.03
N GLU A 179 -7.52 -21.12 10.80
CA GLU A 179 -7.20 -21.73 9.49
C GLU A 179 -7.95 -21.04 8.34
N GLU A 180 -9.21 -20.65 8.56
CA GLU A 180 -10.02 -19.93 7.57
C GLU A 180 -9.43 -18.56 7.21
N ASP A 181 -9.10 -17.73 8.21
CA ASP A 181 -8.51 -16.39 7.98
C ASP A 181 -7.11 -16.51 7.34
N LYS A 182 -6.36 -17.56 7.69
CA LYS A 182 -5.02 -17.83 7.14
C LYS A 182 -5.10 -18.23 5.66
N ASP A 183 -6.05 -19.09 5.30
CA ASP A 183 -6.27 -19.51 3.92
C ASP A 183 -6.75 -18.34 3.04
N GLU A 184 -7.65 -17.50 3.54
CA GLU A 184 -8.10 -16.29 2.83
C GLU A 184 -6.93 -15.32 2.58
N LEU A 185 -6.12 -15.07 3.60
CA LEU A 185 -4.95 -14.20 3.49
C LEU A 185 -3.90 -14.78 2.53
N ASN A 186 -3.62 -16.08 2.61
CA ASN A 186 -2.71 -16.77 1.69
C ASN A 186 -3.19 -16.67 0.24
N LYS A 187 -4.47 -16.94 0.00
CA LYS A 187 -5.08 -16.82 -1.34
C LYS A 187 -4.95 -15.39 -1.88
N THR A 188 -5.14 -14.40 -1.03
CA THR A 188 -5.02 -12.98 -1.42
C THR A 188 -3.57 -12.61 -1.75
N VAL A 189 -2.61 -13.08 -0.96
CA VAL A 189 -1.17 -12.91 -1.23
C VAL A 189 -0.80 -13.56 -2.56
N GLU A 190 -1.20 -14.81 -2.80
CA GLU A 190 -0.90 -15.54 -4.04
C GLU A 190 -1.56 -14.89 -5.25
N ASN A 191 -2.84 -14.50 -5.15
CA ASN A 191 -3.52 -13.79 -6.22
C ASN A 191 -2.81 -12.46 -6.55
N THR A 192 -2.39 -11.71 -5.54
CA THR A 192 -1.65 -10.45 -5.73
C THR A 192 -0.33 -10.70 -6.44
N GLN A 193 0.45 -11.70 -6.02
CA GLN A 193 1.72 -12.08 -6.66
C GLN A 193 1.51 -12.50 -8.12
N ASN A 194 0.49 -13.31 -8.40
CA ASN A 194 0.17 -13.78 -9.75
C ASN A 194 -0.27 -12.64 -10.66
N GLN A 195 -1.11 -11.72 -10.16
CA GLN A 195 -1.53 -10.54 -10.93
C GLN A 195 -0.36 -9.59 -11.21
N VAL A 196 0.54 -9.38 -10.24
CA VAL A 196 1.76 -8.59 -10.45
C VAL A 196 2.68 -9.26 -11.46
N LEU A 197 2.87 -10.58 -11.39
CA LEU A 197 3.66 -11.33 -12.38
C LEU A 197 3.04 -11.22 -13.79
N ALA A 198 1.72 -11.37 -13.91
CA ALA A 198 1.02 -11.20 -15.18
C ALA A 198 1.23 -9.79 -15.76
N LEU A 199 1.19 -8.75 -14.90
CA LEU A 199 1.50 -7.37 -15.31
C LEU A 199 2.94 -7.19 -15.78
N ILE A 200 3.91 -7.84 -15.12
CA ILE A 200 5.32 -7.84 -15.55
C ILE A 200 5.44 -8.46 -16.94
N ILE A 201 4.85 -9.64 -17.16
CA ILE A 201 4.91 -10.36 -18.44
C ILE A 201 4.26 -9.50 -19.53
N GLN A 202 3.02 -9.05 -19.31
CA GLN A 202 2.30 -8.21 -20.27
C GLN A 202 3.08 -6.94 -20.62
N THR A 203 3.57 -6.21 -19.61
CA THR A 203 4.31 -4.97 -19.86
C THR A 203 5.65 -5.23 -20.55
N THR A 204 6.32 -6.34 -20.23
CA THR A 204 7.57 -6.75 -20.87
C THR A 204 7.34 -7.15 -22.33
N ASP A 205 6.25 -7.86 -22.62
CA ASP A 205 5.89 -8.23 -23.99
C ASP A 205 5.51 -6.99 -24.81
N GLU A 206 4.79 -6.04 -24.22
CA GLU A 206 4.52 -4.73 -24.82
C GLU A 206 5.82 -3.96 -25.12
N ILE A 207 6.80 -3.99 -24.20
CA ILE A 207 8.14 -3.40 -24.41
C ILE A 207 8.88 -4.10 -25.56
N ASN A 208 8.90 -5.42 -25.56
CA ASN A 208 9.66 -6.20 -26.53
C ASN A 208 9.08 -6.10 -27.95
N LYS A 209 7.76 -5.92 -28.07
CA LYS A 209 7.07 -5.68 -29.36
C LYS A 209 7.23 -4.25 -29.87
N CYS A 210 7.83 -3.37 -29.09
CA CYS A 210 7.91 -1.95 -29.42
C CYS A 210 8.63 -1.64 -30.76
N PRO A 211 9.72 -2.33 -31.18
CA PRO A 211 10.31 -2.10 -32.50
C PRO A 211 9.35 -2.35 -33.66
N SER A 212 8.58 -3.46 -33.61
CA SER A 212 7.57 -3.76 -34.63
C SER A 212 6.40 -2.78 -34.60
N PHE A 213 5.97 -2.37 -33.40
CA PHE A 213 4.89 -1.40 -33.24
C PHE A 213 5.25 -0.03 -33.81
N LEU A 214 6.44 0.48 -33.45
CA LEU A 214 6.98 1.73 -34.00
C LEU A 214 7.11 1.66 -35.52
N THR A 215 7.63 0.55 -36.05
CA THR A 215 7.78 0.36 -37.49
C THR A 215 6.43 0.46 -38.21
N ASN A 216 5.41 -0.25 -37.73
CA ASN A 216 4.07 -0.21 -38.33
C ASN A 216 3.45 1.19 -38.27
N HIS A 217 3.56 1.87 -37.11
CA HIS A 217 3.00 3.22 -36.97
C HIS A 217 3.74 4.26 -37.82
N LEU A 218 5.06 4.13 -38.00
CA LEU A 218 5.83 5.00 -38.89
C LEU A 218 5.49 4.76 -40.36
N ILE A 219 5.30 3.50 -40.77
CA ILE A 219 4.85 3.17 -42.14
C ILE A 219 3.48 3.80 -42.39
N GLU A 220 2.53 3.64 -41.48
CA GLU A 220 1.18 4.23 -41.61
C GLU A 220 1.23 5.76 -41.67
N LEU A 221 2.02 6.39 -40.80
CA LEU A 221 2.20 7.84 -40.81
C LEU A 221 2.82 8.32 -42.13
N SER A 222 3.82 7.59 -42.63
CA SER A 222 4.47 7.91 -43.91
C SER A 222 3.51 7.77 -45.09
N GLY A 223 2.66 6.73 -45.09
CA GLY A 223 1.63 6.56 -46.11
C GLY A 223 0.59 7.67 -46.08
N TYR A 224 0.16 8.11 -44.89
CA TYR A 224 -0.76 9.23 -44.74
C TYR A 224 -0.14 10.56 -45.22
N LEU A 225 1.15 10.77 -44.97
CA LEU A 225 1.89 11.95 -45.42
C LEU A 225 2.18 11.95 -46.93
N ALA A 226 2.33 10.78 -47.54
CA ALA A 226 2.63 10.63 -48.97
C ALA A 226 1.38 10.74 -49.86
N ASP A 227 0.19 10.53 -49.30
CA ASP A 227 -1.09 10.57 -50.01
C ASP A 227 -1.53 12.02 -50.26
N THR A 228 -0.92 12.65 -51.28
CA THR A 228 -1.20 14.03 -51.72
C THR A 228 -2.59 14.23 -52.32
N ASP A 229 -3.32 13.14 -52.60
CA ASP A 229 -4.61 13.16 -53.31
C ASP A 229 -5.81 13.26 -52.36
N LYS A 230 -5.58 13.24 -51.04
CA LYS A 230 -6.63 13.55 -50.05
C LYS A 230 -6.88 15.06 -50.01
N GLU A 231 -7.77 15.51 -50.90
CA GLU A 231 -8.21 16.91 -51.11
C GLU A 231 -8.68 17.69 -49.86
N ASN A 232 -8.76 17.08 -48.66
CA ASN A 232 -9.26 17.70 -47.43
C ASN A 232 -8.20 17.87 -46.32
N LEU A 233 -6.92 17.63 -46.60
CA LEU A 233 -5.84 17.79 -45.62
C LEU A 233 -5.37 19.25 -45.52
N LEU A 234 -6.23 20.10 -44.95
CA LEU A 234 -5.91 21.51 -44.71
C LEU A 234 -5.12 21.66 -43.40
N TRP A 235 -3.88 21.17 -43.36
CA TRP A 235 -3.01 21.37 -42.22
C TRP A 235 -2.57 22.82 -42.09
N THR A 236 -2.65 23.34 -40.88
CA THR A 236 -2.02 24.61 -40.54
C THR A 236 -0.49 24.42 -40.45
N ALA A 237 0.24 25.49 -40.75
CA ALA A 237 1.70 25.49 -40.58
C ALA A 237 2.14 25.16 -39.14
N ASP A 238 1.29 25.47 -38.15
CA ASP A 238 1.55 25.18 -36.74
C ASP A 238 1.41 23.68 -36.42
N GLU A 239 0.37 23.01 -36.92
CA GLU A 239 0.19 21.55 -36.76
C GLU A 239 1.34 20.77 -37.40
N MET A 240 1.80 21.19 -38.59
CA MET A 240 2.98 20.58 -39.23
C MET A 240 4.26 20.76 -38.38
N LEU A 241 4.44 21.94 -37.80
CA LEU A 241 5.59 22.23 -36.93
C LEU A 241 5.54 21.42 -35.63
N GLN A 242 4.36 21.29 -35.02
CA GLN A 242 4.15 20.44 -33.85
C GLN A 242 4.39 18.96 -34.16
N ALA A 243 3.84 18.44 -35.25
CA ALA A 243 4.07 17.07 -35.69
C ALA A 243 5.56 16.79 -35.94
N LYS A 244 6.27 17.71 -36.62
CA LYS A 244 7.72 17.62 -36.82
C LYS A 244 8.49 17.59 -35.50
N THR A 245 8.10 18.44 -34.55
CA THR A 245 8.74 18.50 -33.22
C THR A 245 8.52 17.19 -32.45
N LEU A 246 7.31 16.64 -32.52
CA LEU A 246 6.98 15.33 -31.93
C LEU A 246 7.77 14.20 -32.60
N LEU A 247 7.94 14.21 -33.93
CA LEU A 247 8.73 13.21 -34.66
C LEU A 247 10.20 13.24 -34.25
N ILE A 248 10.81 14.44 -34.17
CA ILE A 248 12.20 14.59 -33.71
C ILE A 248 12.34 14.10 -32.27
N SER A 249 11.35 14.40 -31.42
CA SER A 249 11.31 13.91 -30.04
C SER A 249 11.18 12.39 -29.98
N ALA A 250 10.35 11.79 -30.84
CA ALA A 250 10.18 10.35 -30.95
C ALA A 250 11.49 9.68 -31.40
N GLU A 251 12.13 10.18 -32.46
CA GLU A 251 13.40 9.67 -32.97
C GLU A 251 14.49 9.71 -31.88
N LYS A 252 14.59 10.82 -31.15
CA LYS A 252 15.51 10.93 -30.01
C LYS A 252 15.20 9.86 -28.97
N SER A 253 13.93 9.67 -28.63
CA SER A 253 13.50 8.67 -27.65
C SER A 253 13.86 7.25 -28.10
N ILE A 254 13.71 6.92 -29.39
CA ILE A 254 14.15 5.63 -29.96
C ILE A 254 15.67 5.46 -29.80
N LYS A 255 16.46 6.49 -30.15
CA LYS A 255 17.93 6.46 -30.02
C LYS A 255 18.38 6.30 -28.57
N ASP A 256 17.64 6.90 -27.64
CA ASP A 256 17.87 6.80 -26.20
C ASP A 256 17.36 5.47 -25.62
N GLY A 257 16.73 4.60 -26.43
CA GLY A 257 16.13 3.34 -26.01
C GLY A 257 14.79 3.48 -25.28
N ASP A 258 14.24 4.70 -25.16
CA ASP A 258 12.93 4.99 -24.58
C ASP A 258 11.82 4.81 -25.63
N CYS A 259 11.53 3.54 -25.89
CA CYS A 259 10.58 3.14 -26.91
C CYS A 259 9.15 3.60 -26.60
N PHE A 260 8.78 3.76 -25.33
CA PHE A 260 7.46 4.25 -24.94
C PHE A 260 7.28 5.74 -25.16
N LEU A 261 8.28 6.53 -24.81
CA LEU A 261 8.24 7.95 -25.10
C LEU A 261 8.14 8.14 -26.62
N ALA A 262 8.84 7.33 -27.41
CA ALA A 262 8.67 7.32 -28.86
C ALA A 262 7.23 7.00 -29.31
N ILE A 263 6.62 5.94 -28.76
CA ILE A 263 5.22 5.59 -29.04
C ILE A 263 4.27 6.73 -28.66
N GLU A 264 4.39 7.29 -27.46
CA GLU A 264 3.55 8.38 -26.96
C GLU A 264 3.61 9.60 -27.90
N LYS A 265 4.80 9.95 -28.39
CA LYS A 265 4.96 11.06 -29.35
C LYS A 265 4.34 10.72 -30.70
N ILE A 266 4.45 9.48 -31.18
CA ILE A 266 3.82 9.04 -32.43
C ILE A 266 2.29 9.02 -32.33
N GLU A 267 1.72 8.54 -31.22
CA GLU A 267 0.29 8.60 -30.97
C GLU A 267 -0.22 10.04 -30.85
N SER A 268 0.55 10.92 -30.21
CA SER A 268 0.24 12.35 -30.15
C SER A 268 0.17 12.99 -31.54
N ILE A 269 1.04 12.55 -32.47
CA ILE A 269 0.96 12.98 -33.87
C ILE A 269 -0.33 12.47 -34.51
N LYS A 270 -0.67 11.19 -34.35
CA LYS A 270 -1.93 10.65 -34.90
C LYS A 270 -3.16 11.41 -34.39
N GLN A 271 -3.20 11.74 -33.10
CA GLN A 271 -4.26 12.54 -32.49
C GLN A 271 -4.30 13.96 -33.05
N LEU A 272 -3.14 14.63 -33.16
CA LEU A 272 -3.03 15.97 -33.74
C LEU A 272 -3.53 15.99 -35.19
N LEU A 273 -3.20 14.96 -35.95
CA LEU A 273 -3.58 14.81 -37.34
C LEU A 273 -5.01 14.29 -37.54
N SER A 274 -5.75 14.03 -36.45
CA SER A 274 -7.07 13.40 -36.47
C SER A 274 -7.10 12.12 -37.31
N ILE A 275 -5.99 11.39 -37.36
CA ILE A 275 -5.92 10.09 -38.05
C ILE A 275 -6.79 9.15 -37.23
N PRO A 276 -7.88 8.59 -37.80
CA PRO A 276 -8.74 7.69 -37.04
C PRO A 276 -7.93 6.50 -36.55
N SER A 277 -7.76 6.40 -35.23
CA SER A 277 -7.14 5.24 -34.60
C SER A 277 -8.09 4.06 -34.79
N LEU A 278 -7.73 3.13 -35.67
CA LEU A 278 -8.24 1.77 -35.55
C LEU A 278 -7.59 1.21 -34.28
N ASP A 279 -8.29 1.30 -33.15
CA ASP A 279 -8.10 0.34 -32.07
C ASP A 279 -8.30 -1.03 -32.73
N VAL A 280 -7.19 -1.68 -33.09
CA VAL A 280 -7.20 -3.08 -33.47
C VAL A 280 -7.76 -3.79 -32.25
N GLN A 281 -9.02 -4.20 -32.36
CA GLN A 281 -9.57 -5.20 -31.47
C GLN A 281 -8.64 -6.40 -31.59
N VAL A 282 -7.75 -6.54 -30.61
CA VAL A 282 -7.07 -7.81 -30.35
C VAL A 282 -8.18 -8.73 -29.85
N GLU A 283 -8.96 -9.25 -30.79
CA GLU A 283 -9.70 -10.48 -30.57
C GLU A 283 -8.64 -11.53 -30.26
N THR A 284 -8.48 -11.80 -28.97
CA THR A 284 -7.89 -13.05 -28.49
C THR A 284 -8.79 -14.18 -28.97
N SER A 285 -8.62 -14.54 -30.23
CA SER A 285 -9.12 -15.77 -30.80
C SER A 285 -8.28 -16.90 -30.22
N THR A 286 -8.85 -17.54 -29.21
CA THR A 286 -8.47 -18.88 -28.78
C THR A 286 -8.53 -19.79 -30.02
N SER A 287 -7.38 -20.18 -30.55
CA SER A 287 -7.27 -21.24 -31.55
C SER A 287 -7.20 -22.58 -30.82
N GLU A 288 -8.34 -23.26 -30.82
CA GLU A 288 -8.40 -24.72 -30.80
C GLU A 288 -8.39 -25.18 -32.27
N ASN A 289 -7.70 -26.30 -32.51
CA ASN A 289 -7.55 -27.06 -33.76
C ASN A 289 -6.32 -26.74 -34.63
N LEU A 290 -5.31 -27.60 -34.41
CA LEU A 290 -4.38 -28.12 -35.41
C LEU A 290 -5.15 -28.59 -36.65
N ASP A 291 -4.72 -28.14 -37.82
CA ASP A 291 -4.57 -29.02 -38.97
C ASP A 291 -3.48 -28.49 -39.91
N GLU A 292 -2.73 -29.46 -40.43
CA GLU A 292 -1.49 -29.33 -41.17
C GLU A 292 -1.68 -28.74 -42.58
N ASN A 293 -0.55 -28.23 -43.09
CA ASN A 293 -0.19 -28.10 -44.52
C ASN A 293 -0.34 -26.70 -45.13
N SER A 294 0.73 -25.92 -45.08
CA SER A 294 0.98 -24.84 -46.04
C SER A 294 2.48 -24.61 -46.24
N THR A 295 2.86 -24.71 -47.51
CA THR A 295 4.20 -24.62 -48.08
C THR A 295 4.79 -23.21 -47.90
N ILE A 296 6.02 -23.16 -47.38
CA ILE A 296 6.82 -21.94 -47.23
C ILE A 296 7.39 -21.54 -48.60
N ILE A 297 7.06 -20.33 -49.07
CA ILE A 297 7.78 -19.66 -50.18
C ILE A 297 8.77 -18.66 -49.53
N PRO A 298 10.08 -18.72 -49.86
CA PRO A 298 11.07 -17.80 -49.30
C PRO A 298 10.89 -16.36 -49.81
N LEU A 299 11.06 -15.43 -48.87
CA LEU A 299 10.94 -13.99 -49.03
C LEU A 299 12.25 -13.40 -49.56
N GLU A 300 12.62 -13.71 -50.82
CA GLU A 300 13.87 -13.23 -51.43
C GLU A 300 13.66 -12.52 -52.79
N GLU A 301 12.42 -12.20 -53.16
CA GLU A 301 12.09 -11.68 -54.51
C GLU A 301 11.28 -10.37 -54.52
N LEU A 302 11.39 -9.53 -53.48
CA LEU A 302 10.66 -8.24 -53.40
C LEU A 302 11.57 -7.02 -53.22
N MET A 303 12.83 -7.09 -53.65
CA MET A 303 13.78 -5.98 -53.52
C MET A 303 14.53 -5.61 -54.81
N GLU A 304 13.98 -5.90 -55.99
CA GLU A 304 14.42 -5.27 -57.24
C GLU A 304 13.22 -4.86 -58.08
N GLU A 305 12.72 -3.64 -57.85
CA GLU A 305 12.34 -2.65 -58.87
C GLU A 305 12.16 -1.25 -58.26
#